data_AF-A0A6I4THU5-F1
#
_entry.id   AF-A0A6I4THU5-F1
#
_cell.length_a   1.000
_cell.length_b   1.000
_cell.length_c   1.000
_cell.angle_alpha   90.00
_cell.angle_beta   90.00
_cell.angle_gamma   90.00
#
_symmetry.space_group_name_H-M   'P 1'
#
loop_
_entity.id
_entity.type
_entity.pdbx_description
1 polymer ?
#
loop_
_entity_poly.entity_id
_entity_poly.type
_entity_poly.pdbx_seq_one_letter_code
_entity_poly.pdbx_strand_id
1 'polypeptide(L)'
;MAGRASTIGLLLCIAALTGCGDRFPDYNYKMTVHAGGQQFSSVRHVEVTEGMSIISRKVEGEAVVIDRNGRTYYALLSRPENADYAAFVAGMALGDHVPRDDPQRSEVQQAIDEWYEERSTQDSFGEAAEFLQAMVKVEGAQDLPRTLPPRRNREPTQAWPMFVTFSNPSDPRTVSEVSPEAIGVDRITIEITDEDVTTGIEKRLPNFGPESGFQAWARDLEFDDPIRSVLGGFRQE
;
A
#
# COMPACT_ATOMS: atom_id res chain seq x y z
N MET A 1 -4.94 62.51 50.04
CA MET A 1 -3.91 62.19 49.03
C MET A 1 -3.68 60.69 49.07
N ALA A 2 -4.32 59.95 48.16
CA ALA A 2 -4.24 58.49 48.09
C ALA A 2 -3.32 58.10 46.93
N GLY A 3 -2.21 57.44 47.23
CA GLY A 3 -1.26 56.90 46.25
C GLY A 3 -1.77 55.57 45.72
N ARG A 4 -1.94 55.50 44.40
CA ARG A 4 -2.37 54.31 43.66
C ARG A 4 -1.16 53.39 43.43
N ALA A 5 -1.25 52.15 43.89
CA ALA A 5 -0.37 51.07 43.46
C ALA A 5 -0.93 50.49 42.15
N SER A 6 -0.21 50.68 41.04
CA SER A 6 -0.50 50.01 39.77
C SER A 6 0.13 48.63 39.75
N THR A 7 -0.70 47.59 39.77
CA THR A 7 -0.30 46.22 39.45
C THR A 7 -0.41 46.06 37.93
N ILE A 8 0.74 46.05 37.24
CA ILE A 8 0.81 45.66 35.82
C ILE A 8 0.68 44.13 35.79
N GLY A 9 -0.51 43.65 35.48
CA GLY A 9 -0.75 42.24 35.18
C GLY A 9 -0.15 41.91 33.82
N LEU A 10 0.98 41.20 33.83
CA LEU A 10 1.57 40.58 32.65
C LEU A 10 0.64 39.44 32.20
N LEU A 11 -0.26 39.74 31.26
CA LEU A 11 -1.02 38.73 30.52
C LEU A 11 -0.03 37.97 29.63
N LEU A 12 0.46 36.84 30.14
CA LEU A 12 1.07 35.78 29.34
C LEU A 12 -0.02 35.19 28.43
N CYS A 13 -0.16 35.76 27.23
CA CYS A 13 -0.82 35.10 26.12
C CYS A 13 0.04 33.88 25.74
N ILE A 14 -0.20 32.75 26.40
CA ILE A 14 0.22 31.45 25.90
C ILE A 14 -0.55 31.26 24.60
N ALA A 15 0.11 31.54 23.47
CA ALA A 15 -0.34 31.06 22.18
C ALA A 15 -0.31 29.53 22.26
N ALA A 16 -1.46 28.92 22.53
CA ALA A 16 -1.66 27.52 22.26
C ALA A 16 -1.43 27.35 20.75
N LEU A 17 -0.29 26.79 20.39
CA LEU A 17 -0.08 26.19 19.08
C LEU A 17 -1.12 25.07 18.96
N THR A 18 -2.31 25.40 18.47
CA THR A 18 -3.26 24.42 17.99
C THR A 18 -2.53 23.62 16.91
N GLY A 19 -2.31 22.34 17.18
CA GLY A 19 -1.39 21.48 16.44
C GLY A 19 -1.61 21.51 14.93
N CYS A 20 -0.50 21.47 14.19
CA CYS A 20 -0.49 20.92 12.84
C CYS A 20 -1.15 19.53 12.93
N GLY A 21 -2.34 19.39 12.37
CA GLY A 21 -2.81 18.07 11.96
C GLY A 21 -1.95 17.61 10.80
N ASP A 22 -1.55 16.35 10.80
CA ASP A 22 -0.79 15.79 9.68
C ASP A 22 -1.61 15.95 8.40
N ARG A 23 -1.01 16.62 7.42
CA ARG A 23 -1.70 16.98 6.17
C ARG A 23 -1.98 15.74 5.33
N PHE A 24 -1.22 14.67 5.56
CA PHE A 24 -1.36 13.39 4.92
C PHE A 24 -2.08 12.44 5.86
N PRO A 25 -3.24 11.87 5.46
CA PRO A 25 -3.92 10.89 6.28
C PRO A 25 -3.18 9.55 6.22
N ASP A 26 -2.95 8.95 7.38
CA ASP A 26 -2.76 7.51 7.47
C ASP A 26 -4.10 6.81 7.18
N TYR A 27 -4.05 5.61 6.63
CA TYR A 27 -5.27 4.89 6.28
C TYR A 27 -5.07 3.38 6.28
N ASN A 28 -6.16 2.66 6.58
CA ASN A 28 -6.22 1.24 6.29
C ASN A 28 -6.95 1.01 4.98
N TYR A 29 -6.49 0.04 4.20
CA TYR A 29 -7.24 -0.46 3.06
C TYR A 29 -7.37 -1.98 3.13
N LYS A 30 -8.55 -2.47 2.74
CA LYS A 30 -8.86 -3.89 2.59
C LYS A 30 -8.73 -4.26 1.12
N MET A 31 -7.88 -5.25 0.85
CA MET A 31 -7.87 -5.93 -0.46
C MET A 31 -8.71 -7.19 -0.35
N THR A 32 -9.67 -7.34 -1.26
CA THR A 32 -10.48 -8.57 -1.38
C THR A 32 -10.25 -9.22 -2.74
N VAL A 33 -9.77 -10.45 -2.72
CA VAL A 33 -9.60 -11.31 -3.89
C VAL A 33 -10.82 -12.20 -4.04
N HIS A 34 -11.49 -12.11 -5.18
CA HIS A 34 -12.61 -12.97 -5.55
C HIS A 34 -12.07 -14.13 -6.39
N ALA A 35 -12.17 -15.35 -5.85
CA ALA A 35 -11.66 -16.54 -6.50
C ALA A 35 -12.64 -17.70 -6.40
N GLY A 36 -13.15 -18.17 -7.55
CA GLY A 36 -14.03 -19.34 -7.61
C GLY A 36 -15.33 -19.19 -6.83
N GLY A 37 -15.89 -17.97 -6.80
CA GLY A 37 -17.09 -17.66 -6.02
C GLY A 37 -16.86 -17.47 -4.52
N GLN A 38 -15.61 -17.56 -4.04
CA GLN A 38 -15.23 -17.24 -2.66
C GLN A 38 -14.49 -15.91 -2.60
N GLN A 39 -14.43 -15.33 -1.39
CA GLN A 39 -13.76 -14.05 -1.14
C GLN A 39 -12.69 -14.26 -0.07
N PHE A 40 -11.51 -13.67 -0.30
CA PHE A 40 -10.37 -13.72 0.60
C PHE A 40 -9.85 -12.30 0.78
N SER A 41 -9.64 -11.86 2.01
CA SER A 41 -9.26 -10.49 2.29
C SER A 41 -8.08 -10.36 3.23
N SER A 42 -7.37 -9.25 3.10
CA SER A 42 -6.37 -8.78 4.06
C SER A 42 -6.43 -7.26 4.14
N VAL A 43 -6.35 -6.74 5.37
CA VAL A 43 -6.31 -5.32 5.71
C VAL A 43 -4.86 -4.93 5.97
N ARG A 44 -4.46 -3.79 5.40
CA ARG A 44 -3.12 -3.19 5.55
C ARG A 44 -3.25 -1.76 6.01
N HIS A 45 -2.33 -1.33 6.86
CA HIS A 45 -2.16 0.05 7.26
C HIS A 45 -1.09 0.72 6.42
N VAL A 46 -1.34 1.97 6.04
CA VAL A 46 -0.37 2.83 5.34
C VAL A 46 -0.17 4.07 6.20
N GLU A 47 1.03 4.19 6.76
CA GLU A 47 1.51 5.40 7.41
C GLU A 47 2.14 6.31 6.35
N VAL A 48 1.73 7.58 6.30
CA VAL A 48 2.20 8.56 5.32
C VAL A 48 2.94 9.68 6.03
N THR A 49 4.26 9.68 5.93
CA THR A 49 5.12 10.69 6.58
C THR A 49 5.58 11.73 5.57
N GLU A 50 5.30 13.00 5.85
CA GLU A 50 5.91 14.12 5.12
C GLU A 50 7.34 14.35 5.63
N GLY A 51 8.32 14.11 4.76
CA GLY A 51 9.72 14.49 4.99
C GLY A 51 10.04 15.85 4.36
N MET A 52 11.26 16.35 4.59
CA MET A 52 11.70 17.65 4.06
C MET A 52 11.67 17.78 2.53
N SER A 53 11.79 16.67 1.80
CA SER A 53 11.86 16.66 0.33
C SER A 53 11.15 15.48 -0.32
N ILE A 54 10.54 14.59 0.46
CA ILE A 54 9.85 13.39 -0.02
C ILE A 54 8.66 13.06 0.87
N ILE A 55 7.62 12.45 0.30
CA ILE A 55 6.59 11.76 1.08
C ILE A 55 7.01 10.30 1.21
N SER A 56 7.18 9.83 2.43
CA SER A 56 7.42 8.41 2.73
C SER A 56 6.09 7.70 2.96
N ARG A 57 6.01 6.43 2.55
CA ARG A 57 4.93 5.53 2.93
C ARG A 57 5.53 4.32 3.61
N LYS A 58 4.97 3.94 4.74
CA LYS A 58 5.29 2.69 5.41
C LYS A 58 4.03 1.84 5.43
N VAL A 59 4.15 0.58 5.06
CA VAL A 59 3.02 -0.35 5.04
C VAL A 59 3.19 -1.34 6.17
N GLU A 60 2.13 -1.55 6.94
CA GLU A 60 2.00 -2.67 7.86
C GLU A 60 0.89 -3.59 7.36
N GLY A 61 1.14 -4.90 7.35
CA GLY A 61 0.12 -5.90 7.09
C GLY A 61 0.63 -7.09 6.30
N GLU A 62 -0.31 -7.93 5.87
CA GLU A 62 -0.01 -9.29 5.40
C GLU A 62 -0.60 -9.57 4.01
N ALA A 63 -0.05 -10.58 3.33
CA ALA A 63 -0.56 -11.06 2.05
C ALA A 63 -1.98 -11.60 2.21
N VAL A 64 -2.78 -11.55 1.13
CA VAL A 64 -4.09 -12.22 1.15
C VAL A 64 -3.86 -13.72 1.11
N VAL A 65 -4.35 -14.45 2.11
CA VAL A 65 -4.29 -15.92 2.17
C VAL A 65 -5.52 -16.51 1.50
N ILE A 66 -5.31 -17.36 0.50
CA ILE A 66 -6.35 -17.94 -0.34
C ILE A 66 -6.31 -19.46 -0.20
N ASP A 67 -7.24 -20.04 0.56
CA ASP A 67 -7.40 -21.48 0.66
C ASP A 67 -8.38 -21.99 -0.40
N ARG A 68 -7.88 -22.76 -1.36
CA ARG A 68 -8.70 -23.29 -2.45
C ARG A 68 -8.19 -24.63 -2.94
N ASN A 69 -9.11 -25.54 -3.28
CA ASN A 69 -8.79 -26.86 -3.86
C ASN A 69 -7.77 -27.67 -3.02
N GLY A 70 -7.82 -27.52 -1.68
CA GLY A 70 -6.90 -28.19 -0.75
C GLY A 70 -5.47 -27.65 -0.77
N ARG A 71 -5.24 -26.46 -1.34
CA ARG A 71 -3.96 -25.74 -1.36
C ARG A 71 -4.14 -24.32 -0.83
N THR A 72 -3.04 -23.75 -0.35
CA THR A 72 -2.98 -22.34 0.08
C THR A 72 -2.16 -21.54 -0.91
N TYR A 73 -2.75 -20.44 -1.38
CA TYR A 73 -2.16 -19.46 -2.26
C TYR A 73 -2.05 -18.12 -1.55
N TYR A 74 -1.18 -17.25 -2.03
CA TYR A 74 -0.91 -15.95 -1.41
C TYR A 74 -0.89 -14.86 -2.47
N ALA A 75 -1.60 -13.76 -2.23
CA ALA A 75 -1.49 -12.54 -3.03
C ALA A 75 -0.54 -11.56 -2.31
N LEU A 76 0.64 -11.35 -2.88
CA LEU A 76 1.76 -10.68 -2.22
C LEU A 76 1.61 -9.16 -2.11
N LEU A 77 2.29 -8.57 -1.12
CA LEU A 77 2.41 -7.12 -0.90
C LEU A 77 3.46 -6.45 -1.81
N SER A 78 4.31 -7.23 -2.45
CA SER A 78 5.39 -6.76 -3.31
C SER A 78 5.35 -7.50 -4.64
N ARG A 79 6.07 -6.95 -5.62
CA ARG A 79 6.32 -7.57 -6.90
C ARG A 79 7.81 -7.43 -7.27
N PRO A 80 8.34 -8.30 -8.14
CA PRO A 80 9.73 -8.21 -8.60
C PRO A 80 10.10 -6.81 -9.13
N GLU A 81 9.20 -6.19 -9.86
CA GLU A 81 9.35 -4.86 -10.46
C GLU A 81 8.87 -3.70 -9.57
N ASN A 82 8.23 -4.00 -8.43
CA ASN A 82 7.67 -2.99 -7.53
C ASN A 82 7.61 -3.50 -6.08
N ALA A 83 8.68 -3.27 -5.32
CA ALA A 83 8.75 -3.65 -3.91
C ALA A 83 7.69 -2.93 -3.05
N ASP A 84 7.36 -1.69 -3.40
CA ASP A 84 6.42 -0.83 -2.68
C ASP A 84 4.98 -0.96 -3.21
N TYR A 85 4.65 -2.04 -3.92
CA TYR A 85 3.35 -2.26 -4.53
C TYR A 85 2.18 -1.99 -3.57
N ALA A 86 2.25 -2.52 -2.34
CA ALA A 86 1.22 -2.34 -1.32
C ALA A 86 1.03 -0.88 -0.86
N ALA A 87 2.03 0.01 -1.04
CA ALA A 87 1.89 1.42 -0.72
C ALA A 87 1.07 2.18 -1.78
N PHE A 88 0.93 1.63 -2.99
CA PHE A 88 0.34 2.33 -4.14
C PHE A 88 -0.96 1.73 -4.66
N VAL A 89 -1.23 0.46 -4.37
CA VAL A 89 -2.40 -0.26 -4.93
C VAL A 89 -3.73 0.40 -4.60
N ALA A 90 -3.87 1.04 -3.44
CA ALA A 90 -5.06 1.81 -3.10
C ALA A 90 -5.28 2.99 -4.06
N GLY A 91 -4.23 3.76 -4.37
CA GLY A 91 -4.32 4.83 -5.37
C GLY A 91 -4.61 4.33 -6.79
N MET A 92 -4.13 3.13 -7.14
CA MET A 92 -4.41 2.52 -8.44
C MET A 92 -5.89 2.15 -8.61
N ALA A 93 -6.55 1.66 -7.55
CA ALA A 93 -7.95 1.27 -7.59
C ALA A 93 -8.90 2.46 -7.36
N LEU A 94 -8.56 3.40 -6.48
CA LEU A 94 -9.47 4.44 -6.01
C LEU A 94 -9.31 5.77 -6.77
N GLY A 95 -8.18 6.00 -7.46
CA GLY A 95 -7.85 7.30 -8.05
C GLY A 95 -8.88 7.84 -9.07
N ASP A 96 -9.53 6.95 -9.82
CA ASP A 96 -10.58 7.34 -10.77
C ASP A 96 -11.94 7.59 -10.12
N HIS A 97 -12.09 7.24 -8.84
CA HIS A 97 -13.31 7.42 -8.04
C HIS A 97 -13.25 8.62 -7.10
N VAL A 98 -12.10 9.28 -6.98
CA VAL A 98 -11.95 10.53 -6.22
C VAL A 98 -12.83 11.62 -6.87
N PRO A 99 -13.81 12.21 -6.15
CA PRO A 99 -14.63 13.30 -6.67
C PRO A 99 -13.78 14.50 -7.09
N ARG A 100 -14.04 15.07 -8.27
CA ARG A 100 -13.22 16.16 -8.84
C ARG A 100 -14.10 17.40 -9.07
N ASP A 101 -13.80 18.49 -8.39
CA ASP A 101 -14.31 19.82 -8.74
C ASP A 101 -13.43 20.42 -9.87
N ASP A 102 -13.70 20.01 -11.12
CA ASP A 102 -13.27 20.61 -12.42
C ASP A 102 -11.74 20.82 -12.69
N PRO A 103 -11.31 21.47 -13.80
CA PRO A 103 -10.66 20.95 -15.02
C PRO A 103 -9.12 20.73 -14.97
N GLN A 104 -8.50 20.54 -13.81
CA GLN A 104 -7.04 20.39 -13.63
C GLN A 104 -6.44 19.00 -13.98
N ARG A 105 -7.16 18.17 -14.74
CA ARG A 105 -6.73 16.79 -15.07
C ARG A 105 -5.36 16.71 -15.78
N SER A 106 -4.89 17.77 -16.44
CA SER A 106 -3.56 17.78 -17.06
C SER A 106 -2.43 17.89 -16.03
N GLU A 107 -2.67 18.54 -14.90
CA GLU A 107 -1.65 18.84 -13.87
C GLU A 107 -1.63 17.74 -12.80
N VAL A 108 -2.78 17.19 -12.39
CA VAL A 108 -2.82 16.08 -11.42
C VAL A 108 -2.28 14.77 -12.01
N GLN A 109 -2.52 14.51 -13.31
CA GLN A 109 -1.84 13.40 -13.99
C GLN A 109 -0.34 13.70 -14.14
N GLN A 110 0.06 14.96 -14.30
CA GLN A 110 1.47 15.36 -14.22
C GLN A 110 2.05 15.13 -12.82
N ALA A 111 1.34 15.43 -11.74
CA ALA A 111 1.80 15.22 -10.36
C ALA A 111 1.90 13.74 -9.99
N ILE A 112 0.98 12.89 -10.49
CA ILE A 112 1.04 11.42 -10.36
C ILE A 112 2.16 10.83 -11.25
N ASP A 113 2.41 11.41 -12.42
CA ASP A 113 3.53 11.03 -13.28
C ASP A 113 4.89 11.50 -12.70
N GLU A 114 4.93 12.69 -12.08
CA GLU A 114 6.05 13.27 -11.32
C GLU A 114 6.30 12.53 -10.01
N TRP A 115 5.28 11.87 -9.47
CA TRP A 115 5.37 11.00 -8.30
C TRP A 115 6.38 9.86 -8.47
N TYR A 116 6.70 9.51 -9.73
CA TYR A 116 7.70 8.51 -10.09
C TYR A 116 9.06 9.09 -10.51
N GLU A 117 9.22 10.41 -10.62
CA GLU A 117 10.44 11.07 -11.11
C GLU A 117 10.71 12.35 -10.31
N GLU A 118 11.39 12.22 -9.16
CA GLU A 118 12.16 13.26 -8.47
C GLU A 118 12.01 14.72 -8.98
N ARG A 119 11.22 15.53 -8.26
CA ARG A 119 11.65 16.85 -7.72
C ARG A 119 10.53 17.51 -6.90
N SER A 120 10.89 17.85 -5.67
CA SER A 120 10.06 18.59 -4.72
C SER A 120 9.93 20.07 -5.12
N THR A 121 8.72 20.50 -5.47
CA THR A 121 8.28 21.87 -5.19
C THR A 121 7.28 21.79 -4.04
N GLN A 122 7.21 22.83 -3.22
CA GLN A 122 6.31 22.83 -2.06
C GLN A 122 4.82 22.73 -2.48
N ASP A 123 4.51 23.17 -3.71
CA ASP A 123 3.17 23.08 -4.31
C ASP A 123 2.77 21.64 -4.67
N SER A 124 3.71 20.79 -5.13
CA SER A 124 3.40 19.40 -5.51
C SER A 124 3.10 18.49 -4.30
N PHE A 125 3.66 18.80 -3.14
CA PHE A 125 3.19 18.18 -1.91
C PHE A 125 1.72 18.53 -1.73
N GLY A 126 1.35 19.82 -1.85
CA GLY A 126 -0.02 20.39 -1.75
C GLY A 126 -1.09 19.46 -2.31
N GLU A 127 -0.98 19.28 -3.61
CA GLU A 127 -1.86 18.45 -4.42
C GLU A 127 -1.85 16.98 -4.01
N ALA A 128 -0.68 16.43 -3.65
CA ALA A 128 -0.59 15.05 -3.18
C ALA A 128 -1.36 14.82 -1.87
N ALA A 129 -1.35 15.80 -0.95
CA ALA A 129 -2.14 15.71 0.28
C ALA A 129 -3.64 15.84 -0.01
N GLU A 130 -4.04 16.78 -0.87
CA GLU A 130 -5.45 16.93 -1.26
C GLU A 130 -5.98 15.67 -1.93
N PHE A 131 -5.19 15.07 -2.84
CA PHE A 131 -5.52 13.80 -3.47
C PHE A 131 -5.71 12.70 -2.43
N LEU A 132 -4.76 12.52 -1.49
CA LEU A 132 -4.87 11.48 -0.47
C LEU A 132 -6.06 11.73 0.48
N GLN A 133 -6.30 12.97 0.89
CA GLN A 133 -7.46 13.35 1.70
C GLN A 133 -8.80 13.08 1.00
N ALA A 134 -8.85 13.21 -0.32
CA ALA A 134 -10.04 12.90 -1.10
C ALA A 134 -10.17 11.40 -1.37
N MET A 135 -9.05 10.71 -1.61
CA MET A 135 -8.98 9.26 -1.81
C MET A 135 -9.46 8.48 -0.58
N VAL A 136 -9.04 8.88 0.63
CA VAL A 136 -9.48 8.20 1.86
C VAL A 136 -10.98 8.38 2.15
N LYS A 137 -11.67 9.26 1.42
CA LYS A 137 -13.12 9.47 1.50
C LYS A 137 -13.89 8.71 0.41
N VAL A 138 -13.21 8.01 -0.49
CA VAL A 138 -13.88 7.18 -1.51
C VAL A 138 -14.56 6.02 -0.80
N GLU A 139 -15.88 5.98 -0.88
CA GLU A 139 -16.69 4.95 -0.23
C GLU A 139 -16.81 3.68 -1.09
N GLY A 140 -16.81 2.54 -0.42
CA GLY A 140 -17.09 1.24 -1.02
C GLY A 140 -15.91 0.60 -1.76
N ALA A 141 -16.04 -0.70 -1.98
CA ALA A 141 -15.09 -1.50 -2.71
C ALA A 141 -15.07 -1.15 -4.21
N GLN A 142 -13.89 -0.72 -4.70
CA GLN A 142 -13.65 -0.43 -6.12
C GLN A 142 -12.78 -1.51 -6.75
N ASP A 143 -13.03 -1.80 -8.03
CA ASP A 143 -12.29 -2.81 -8.77
C ASP A 143 -10.85 -2.35 -9.03
N LEU A 144 -9.88 -3.19 -8.69
CA LEU A 144 -8.51 -3.02 -9.14
C LEU A 144 -8.41 -3.51 -10.59
N PRO A 145 -8.15 -2.63 -11.57
CA PRO A 145 -8.01 -3.04 -12.95
C PRO A 145 -6.87 -4.04 -13.10
N ARG A 146 -7.05 -5.00 -14.02
CA ARG A 146 -5.99 -5.99 -14.29
C ARG A 146 -4.72 -5.31 -14.75
N THR A 147 -4.82 -4.44 -15.74
CA THR A 147 -3.70 -3.66 -16.28
C THR A 147 -4.01 -2.19 -16.17
N LEU A 148 -3.05 -1.40 -15.71
CA LEU A 148 -3.12 0.05 -15.83
C LEU A 148 -2.91 0.45 -17.30
N PRO A 149 -3.66 1.44 -17.80
CA PRO A 149 -3.45 1.95 -19.14
C PRO A 149 -2.03 2.52 -19.28
N PRO A 150 -1.47 2.54 -20.50
CA PRO A 150 -0.16 3.12 -20.72
C PRO A 150 -0.15 4.60 -20.31
N ARG A 151 0.94 5.04 -19.69
CA ARG A 151 1.15 6.44 -19.30
C ARG A 151 2.36 6.99 -20.05
N ARG A 152 2.13 7.97 -20.94
CA ARG A 152 3.14 8.59 -21.81
C ARG A 152 3.97 7.55 -22.59
N ASN A 153 5.20 7.27 -22.12
CA ASN A 153 6.21 6.40 -22.71
C ASN A 153 6.39 5.08 -21.93
N ARG A 154 5.48 4.74 -21.00
CA ARG A 154 5.51 3.49 -20.25
C ARG A 154 4.46 2.53 -20.78
N GLU A 155 4.89 1.29 -21.01
CA GLU A 155 4.03 0.17 -21.40
C GLU A 155 2.94 -0.08 -20.33
N PRO A 156 1.79 -0.65 -20.72
CA PRO A 156 0.78 -1.10 -19.78
C PRO A 156 1.41 -1.97 -18.69
N THR A 157 1.13 -1.63 -17.43
CA THR A 157 1.69 -2.34 -16.28
C THR A 157 0.60 -3.17 -15.61
N GLN A 158 0.90 -4.42 -15.30
CA GLN A 158 0.01 -5.27 -14.49
C GLN A 158 -0.23 -4.60 -13.14
N ALA A 159 -1.48 -4.47 -12.71
CA ALA A 159 -1.84 -3.87 -11.43
C ALA A 159 -2.18 -4.94 -10.37
N TRP A 160 -2.57 -6.14 -10.79
CA TRP A 160 -2.83 -7.24 -9.87
C TRP A 160 -1.54 -7.69 -9.13
N PRO A 161 -1.67 -8.20 -7.89
CA PRO A 161 -0.53 -8.70 -7.12
C PRO A 161 0.06 -9.95 -7.78
N MET A 162 1.29 -10.27 -7.42
CA MET A 162 1.86 -11.57 -7.73
C MET A 162 1.19 -12.62 -6.84
N PHE A 163 0.81 -13.76 -7.43
CA PHE A 163 0.25 -14.89 -6.70
C PHE A 163 1.26 -16.02 -6.60
N VAL A 164 1.41 -16.60 -5.42
CA VAL A 164 2.34 -17.71 -5.19
C VAL A 164 1.69 -18.84 -4.39
N THR A 165 2.28 -20.04 -4.50
CA THR A 165 1.94 -21.21 -3.67
C THR A 165 3.20 -21.97 -3.32
N PHE A 166 3.16 -22.70 -2.21
CA PHE A 166 4.17 -23.71 -1.88
C PHE A 166 3.65 -25.10 -2.27
N SER A 167 4.45 -25.88 -3.00
CA SER A 167 4.09 -27.28 -3.26
C SER A 167 4.19 -28.14 -2.00
N ASN A 168 5.09 -27.79 -1.09
CA ASN A 168 5.21 -28.32 0.26
C ASN A 168 5.14 -27.15 1.27
N PRO A 169 4.06 -27.01 2.06
CA PRO A 169 3.91 -25.93 3.05
C PRO A 169 4.99 -25.88 4.13
N SER A 170 5.79 -26.94 4.29
CA SER A 170 6.92 -26.97 5.23
C SER A 170 8.29 -26.73 4.58
N ASP A 171 8.36 -26.59 3.25
CA ASP A 171 9.60 -26.29 2.53
C ASP A 171 9.44 -25.02 1.69
N PRO A 172 10.01 -23.88 2.14
CA PRO A 172 9.85 -22.60 1.46
C PRO A 172 10.48 -22.57 0.05
N ARG A 173 11.41 -23.49 -0.27
CA ARG A 173 12.03 -23.59 -1.60
C ARG A 173 11.08 -24.16 -2.66
N THR A 174 9.93 -24.66 -2.23
CA THR A 174 8.88 -25.15 -3.13
C THR A 174 7.90 -24.06 -3.55
N VAL A 175 8.23 -22.80 -3.25
CA VAL A 175 7.47 -21.65 -3.72
C VAL A 175 7.52 -21.56 -5.24
N SER A 176 6.38 -21.23 -5.82
CA SER A 176 6.22 -21.03 -7.26
C SER A 176 5.16 -19.97 -7.50
N GLU A 177 5.36 -19.17 -8.54
CA GLU A 177 4.32 -18.28 -9.06
C GLU A 177 3.17 -19.09 -9.64
N VAL A 178 1.95 -18.58 -9.50
CA VAL A 178 0.75 -19.13 -10.12
C VAL A 178 -0.02 -18.02 -10.80
N SER A 179 -0.63 -18.30 -11.95
CA SER A 179 -1.48 -17.30 -12.60
C SER A 179 -2.80 -17.13 -11.83
N PRO A 180 -3.37 -15.91 -11.79
CA PRO A 180 -4.68 -15.69 -11.20
C PRO A 180 -5.77 -16.59 -11.82
N GLU A 181 -5.69 -16.89 -13.12
CA GLU A 181 -6.65 -17.76 -13.80
C GLU A 181 -6.60 -19.20 -13.27
N ALA A 182 -5.39 -19.72 -13.00
CA ALA A 182 -5.21 -21.08 -12.51
C ALA A 182 -5.82 -21.28 -11.10
N ILE A 183 -5.85 -20.22 -10.31
CA ILE A 183 -6.53 -20.16 -9.01
C ILE A 183 -7.93 -19.56 -9.11
N GLY A 184 -8.43 -19.34 -10.34
CA GLY A 184 -9.75 -18.83 -10.70
C GLY A 184 -10.13 -17.50 -10.05
N VAL A 185 -9.17 -16.58 -9.95
CA VAL A 185 -9.38 -15.17 -9.59
C VAL A 185 -10.04 -14.46 -10.77
N ASP A 186 -11.20 -13.86 -10.51
CA ASP A 186 -11.95 -13.09 -11.52
C ASP A 186 -11.96 -11.59 -11.23
N ARG A 187 -11.78 -11.20 -9.96
CA ARG A 187 -11.87 -9.81 -9.53
C ARG A 187 -11.02 -9.58 -8.28
N ILE A 188 -10.46 -8.38 -8.18
CA ILE A 188 -9.82 -7.88 -6.96
C ILE A 188 -10.43 -6.52 -6.66
N THR A 189 -10.84 -6.30 -5.42
CA THR A 189 -11.36 -5.01 -4.98
C THR A 189 -10.51 -4.42 -3.88
N ILE A 190 -10.50 -3.09 -3.81
CA ILE A 190 -9.84 -2.30 -2.77
C ILE A 190 -10.87 -1.34 -2.16
N GLU A 191 -10.84 -1.20 -0.85
CA GLU A 191 -11.72 -0.33 -0.07
C GLU A 191 -10.92 0.30 1.08
N ILE A 192 -11.13 1.60 1.35
CA ILE A 192 -10.66 2.23 2.58
C ILE A 192 -11.54 1.77 3.73
N THR A 193 -10.95 1.32 4.83
CA THR A 193 -11.67 0.66 5.93
C THR A 193 -11.18 1.15 7.29
N ASP A 194 -12.02 1.02 8.31
CA ASP A 194 -11.64 1.19 9.72
C ASP A 194 -11.32 -0.16 10.40
N GLU A 195 -11.35 -1.26 9.66
CA GLU A 195 -10.97 -2.59 10.16
C GLU A 195 -9.49 -2.61 10.62
N ASP A 196 -9.20 -3.42 11.64
CA ASP A 196 -7.85 -3.63 12.13
C ASP A 196 -6.95 -4.32 11.09
N VAL A 197 -5.65 -4.03 11.14
CA VAL A 197 -4.64 -4.68 10.29
C VAL A 197 -4.71 -6.21 10.46
N THR A 198 -4.71 -6.93 9.34
CA THR A 198 -4.72 -8.39 9.36
C THR A 198 -3.38 -8.91 9.88
N THR A 199 -3.44 -9.86 10.81
CA THR A 199 -2.28 -10.49 11.43
C THR A 199 -2.44 -12.02 11.47
N GLY A 200 -1.33 -12.74 11.58
CA GLY A 200 -1.32 -14.18 11.83
C GLY A 200 -0.83 -15.03 10.66
N ILE A 201 -0.36 -14.42 9.55
CA ILE A 201 0.16 -15.15 8.40
C ILE A 201 1.36 -16.03 8.74
N GLU A 202 2.13 -15.68 9.79
CA GLU A 202 3.28 -16.47 10.23
C GLU A 202 2.93 -17.90 10.62
N LYS A 203 1.68 -18.15 11.05
CA LYS A 203 1.17 -19.48 11.38
C LYS A 203 0.86 -20.32 10.14
N ARG A 204 0.84 -19.69 8.97
CA ARG A 204 0.46 -20.27 7.67
C ARG A 204 1.65 -20.45 6.75
N LEU A 205 2.74 -19.73 7.00
CA LEU A 205 3.95 -19.75 6.19
C LEU A 205 4.91 -20.88 6.58
N PRO A 206 5.70 -21.39 5.62
CA PRO A 206 6.86 -22.21 5.94
C PRO A 206 7.88 -21.44 6.78
N ASN A 207 8.75 -22.19 7.43
CA ASN A 207 9.89 -21.61 8.12
C ASN A 207 10.96 -21.13 7.11
N PHE A 208 11.31 -19.85 7.15
CA PHE A 208 12.36 -19.24 6.31
C PHE A 208 13.73 -19.12 7.00
N GLY A 209 13.87 -19.66 8.22
CA GLY A 209 15.11 -19.65 9.00
C GLY A 209 16.25 -20.44 8.35
N PRO A 210 17.50 -20.27 8.82
CA PRO A 210 18.69 -20.93 8.26
C PRO A 210 18.56 -22.45 8.08
N GLU A 211 17.83 -23.11 8.98
CA GLU A 211 17.53 -24.55 9.01
C GLU A 211 16.73 -25.05 7.79
N SER A 212 15.96 -24.18 7.14
CA SER A 212 15.25 -24.51 5.91
C SER A 212 16.18 -24.56 4.68
N GLY A 213 17.41 -24.02 4.81
CA GLY A 213 18.32 -23.80 3.70
C GLY A 213 17.85 -22.71 2.72
N PHE A 214 16.72 -22.06 3.00
CA PHE A 214 16.09 -21.12 2.08
C PHE A 214 16.98 -19.92 1.76
N GLN A 215 17.55 -19.27 2.78
CA GLN A 215 18.40 -18.09 2.57
C GLN A 215 19.68 -18.39 1.78
N ALA A 216 20.19 -19.63 1.84
CA ALA A 216 21.31 -20.05 1.00
C ALA A 216 20.84 -20.23 -0.45
N TRP A 217 19.76 -20.99 -0.65
CA TRP A 217 19.14 -21.20 -1.95
C TRP A 217 18.74 -19.90 -2.65
N ALA A 218 18.09 -18.97 -1.94
CA ALA A 218 17.63 -17.70 -2.50
C ALA A 218 18.78 -16.78 -2.94
N ARG A 219 19.98 -16.92 -2.36
CA ARG A 219 21.17 -16.17 -2.79
C ARG A 219 21.69 -16.63 -4.15
N ASP A 220 21.50 -17.92 -4.46
CA ASP A 220 21.98 -18.56 -5.69
C ASP A 220 21.03 -18.38 -6.88
N LEU A 221 19.81 -17.85 -6.66
CA LEU A 221 18.87 -17.51 -7.73
C LEU A 221 19.42 -16.40 -8.63
N GLU A 222 18.96 -16.33 -9.89
CA GLU A 222 19.32 -15.21 -10.77
C GLU A 222 18.79 -13.88 -10.20
N PHE A 223 19.45 -12.76 -10.49
CA PHE A 223 19.10 -11.47 -9.88
C PHE A 223 17.67 -11.03 -10.21
N ASP A 224 17.20 -11.38 -11.41
CA ASP A 224 15.87 -11.10 -11.95
C ASP A 224 14.86 -12.24 -11.67
N ASP A 225 15.25 -13.27 -10.91
CA ASP A 225 14.33 -14.33 -10.52
C ASP A 225 13.22 -13.74 -9.63
N PRO A 226 11.94 -13.86 -10.04
CA PRO A 226 10.83 -13.24 -9.32
C PRO A 226 10.69 -13.77 -7.89
N ILE A 227 11.19 -14.97 -7.60
CA ILE A 227 11.13 -15.57 -6.28
C ILE A 227 12.04 -14.85 -5.27
N ARG A 228 13.07 -14.11 -5.72
CA ARG A 228 13.87 -13.27 -4.80
C ARG A 228 13.03 -12.19 -4.13
N SER A 229 11.97 -11.71 -4.78
CA SER A 229 11.06 -10.68 -4.24
C SER A 229 10.03 -11.23 -3.22
N VAL A 230 9.83 -12.55 -3.19
CA VAL A 230 8.79 -13.22 -2.39
C VAL A 230 9.07 -13.14 -0.88
N LEU A 231 10.33 -13.06 -0.47
CA LEU A 231 10.73 -12.98 0.94
C LEU A 231 10.12 -11.80 1.70
N GLY A 232 10.01 -10.64 1.05
CA GLY A 232 9.38 -9.44 1.61
C GLY A 232 7.91 -9.28 1.21
N GLY A 233 7.39 -10.19 0.40
CA GLY A 233 6.05 -10.09 -0.18
C GLY A 233 4.93 -10.63 0.70
N PHE A 234 5.24 -11.33 1.79
CA PHE A 234 4.20 -11.90 2.67
C PHE A 234 3.77 -10.99 3.81
N ARG A 235 4.66 -10.12 4.29
CA ARG A 235 4.41 -9.21 5.41
C ARG A 235 5.30 -7.98 5.33
N GLN A 236 4.78 -6.83 5.77
CA GLN A 236 5.54 -5.61 6.03
C GLN A 236 5.27 -5.12 7.47
N GLU A 237 6.28 -4.50 8.09
CA GLU A 237 6.29 -4.01 9.49
C GLU A 237 6.80 -2.57 9.59
#